data_AF-A0A2M7A655-F1
#
_entry.id   AF-A0A2M7A655-F1
#
_cell.length_a   1.000
_cell.length_b   1.000
_cell.length_c   1.000
_cell.angle_alpha   90.00
_cell.angle_beta   90.00
_cell.angle_gamma   90.00
#
_symmetry.space_group_name_H-M   'P 1'
#
loop_
_entity.id
_entity.type
_entity.pdbx_description
1 polymer ?
#
loop_
_entity_poly.entity_id
_entity_poly.type
_entity_poly.pdbx_seq_one_letter_code
_entity_poly.pdbx_strand_id
1 'polypeptide(L)'
;MSKQCNKCDHLYDQGLEQCPECGHSGCIVVDSHAKVDSVEVEAEHAREGETREMSREKGASAQNVYGWNWTAFLVPVPWCLGHRLWWQAAIIPAAVLSFVLASCSGYSASTILKLEFVVSLFHIPVGLSLLFEAIGGSSLILYNNGFTIHRTILGDMLVLSWLIWGVVLGIMGNHFAWQRHCFKSVSHLRSDQDAWKVCGFVLVLLGFLLRMNAVVGLGRLFYR
;
A
#
# COMPACT_ATOMS: atom_id res chain seq x y z
N MET A 1 57.99 1.52 1.83
CA MET A 1 57.93 2.63 0.85
C MET A 1 58.34 2.09 -0.50
N SER A 2 57.49 2.22 -1.51
CA SER A 2 57.78 1.81 -2.89
C SER A 2 57.95 3.03 -3.79
N LYS A 3 58.74 2.91 -4.86
CA LYS A 3 58.86 3.94 -5.90
C LYS A 3 57.96 3.56 -7.08
N GLN A 4 57.21 4.51 -7.64
CA GLN A 4 56.46 4.34 -8.89
C GLN A 4 57.17 5.11 -10.00
N CYS A 5 57.45 4.47 -11.13
CA CYS A 5 58.08 5.11 -12.27
C CYS A 5 57.12 6.10 -12.96
N ASN A 6 57.57 7.34 -13.21
CA ASN A 6 56.71 8.37 -13.82
C ASN A 6 56.42 8.14 -15.30
N LYS A 7 57.11 7.19 -15.93
CA LYS A 7 56.98 6.91 -17.37
C LYS A 7 56.09 5.71 -17.68
N CYS A 8 56.17 4.66 -16.86
CA CYS A 8 55.45 3.40 -17.11
C CYS A 8 54.59 2.93 -15.95
N ASP A 9 54.49 3.71 -14.87
CA ASP A 9 53.72 3.40 -13.65
C ASP A 9 54.11 2.10 -12.93
N HIS A 10 55.24 1.50 -13.29
CA HIS A 10 55.73 0.30 -12.63
C HIS A 10 56.24 0.62 -11.22
N LEU A 11 55.85 -0.20 -10.24
CA LEU A 11 56.26 -0.11 -8.84
C LEU A 11 57.51 -0.95 -8.61
N TYR A 12 58.53 -0.38 -7.99
CA TYR A 12 59.79 -1.07 -7.73
C TYR A 12 60.44 -0.64 -6.40
N ASP A 13 61.41 -1.45 -5.94
CA ASP A 13 62.08 -1.27 -4.66
C ASP A 13 62.98 -0.02 -4.62
N GLN A 14 63.08 0.59 -3.43
CA GLN A 14 63.80 1.86 -3.25
C GLN A 14 65.29 1.81 -3.59
N GLY A 15 65.90 0.62 -3.56
CA GLY A 15 67.32 0.42 -3.84
C GLY A 15 67.74 0.61 -5.29
N LEU A 16 66.79 0.73 -6.23
CA LEU A 16 67.09 0.95 -7.64
C LEU A 16 67.01 2.44 -8.00
N GLU A 17 68.03 2.95 -8.68
CA GLU A 17 68.08 4.33 -9.19
C GLU A 17 67.28 4.50 -10.50
N GLN A 18 67.04 3.42 -11.22
CA GLN A 18 66.33 3.42 -12.51
C GLN A 18 65.25 2.33 -12.52
N CYS A 19 64.16 2.60 -13.24
CA CYS A 19 63.09 1.62 -13.40
C CYS A 19 63.60 0.38 -14.18
N PRO A 20 63.44 -0.84 -13.66
CA PRO A 20 63.94 -2.05 -14.31
C PRO A 20 63.22 -2.37 -15.63
N GLU A 21 61.98 -1.90 -15.80
CA GLU A 21 61.18 -2.14 -17.00
C GLU A 21 61.54 -1.19 -18.15
N CYS A 22 61.73 0.10 -17.87
CA CYS A 22 61.87 1.12 -18.91
C CYS A 22 63.17 1.94 -18.89
N GLY A 23 64.06 1.70 -17.91
CA GLY A 23 65.34 2.40 -17.74
C GLY A 23 65.24 3.88 -17.36
N HIS A 24 64.03 4.39 -17.07
CA HIS A 24 63.84 5.80 -16.73
C HIS A 24 64.25 6.10 -15.28
N SER A 25 64.92 7.24 -15.07
CA SER A 25 65.46 7.67 -13.76
C SER A 25 64.49 8.53 -12.92
N GLY A 26 63.27 8.78 -13.39
CA GLY A 26 62.25 9.54 -12.66
C GLY A 26 61.26 8.65 -11.90
N CYS A 27 61.09 8.90 -10.60
CA CYS A 27 60.10 8.21 -9.77
C CYS A 27 59.40 9.12 -8.76
N ILE A 28 58.17 8.76 -8.40
CA ILE A 28 57.41 9.28 -7.26
C ILE A 28 57.48 8.25 -6.13
N VAL A 29 57.80 8.70 -4.91
CA VAL A 29 57.75 7.84 -3.72
C VAL A 29 56.28 7.71 -3.30
N VAL A 30 55.75 6.50 -3.31
CA VAL A 30 54.36 6.21 -2.90
C VAL A 30 54.41 5.49 -1.56
N ASP A 31 53.76 6.09 -0.56
CA ASP A 31 53.60 5.44 0.74
C ASP A 31 52.55 4.33 0.63
N SER A 32 53.00 3.08 0.69
CA SER A 32 52.17 1.88 0.51
C SER A 32 51.10 1.69 1.59
N HIS A 33 51.14 2.50 2.67
CA HIS A 33 50.14 2.49 3.73
C HIS A 33 48.98 3.47 3.50
N ALA A 34 49.05 4.37 2.52
CA ALA A 34 47.97 5.32 2.21
C ALA A 34 46.94 4.80 1.18
N LYS A 35 47.12 3.58 0.65
CA LYS A 35 46.28 3.03 -0.43
C LYS A 35 45.15 2.10 0.05
N VAL A 36 45.11 1.78 1.35
CA VAL A 36 44.02 0.97 1.93
C VAL A 36 42.80 1.82 2.26
N ASP A 37 43.01 3.08 2.68
CA ASP A 37 41.90 3.99 3.00
C ASP A 37 41.25 4.62 1.76
N SER A 38 41.94 4.70 0.62
CA SER A 38 41.39 5.35 -0.58
C SER A 38 40.41 4.47 -1.37
N VAL A 39 40.53 3.14 -1.30
CA VAL A 39 39.60 2.21 -1.98
C VAL A 39 38.27 2.12 -1.24
N GLU A 40 38.28 2.20 0.09
CA GLU A 40 37.05 2.18 0.89
C GLU A 40 36.26 3.49 0.76
N VAL A 41 36.96 4.63 0.70
CA VAL A 41 36.34 5.95 0.46
C VAL A 41 35.72 6.07 -0.94
N GLU A 42 36.32 5.47 -1.97
CA GLU A 42 35.77 5.49 -3.33
C GLU A 42 34.51 4.62 -3.45
N ALA A 43 34.48 3.47 -2.76
CA ALA A 43 33.30 2.62 -2.68
C ALA A 43 32.15 3.29 -1.90
N GLU A 44 32.46 4.07 -0.87
CA GLU A 44 31.48 4.81 -0.08
C GLU A 44 30.91 6.01 -0.87
N HIS A 45 31.75 6.75 -1.61
CA HIS A 45 31.30 7.82 -2.51
C HIS A 45 30.43 7.30 -3.66
N ALA A 46 30.74 6.12 -4.23
CA ALA A 46 29.90 5.49 -5.24
C ALA A 46 28.50 5.14 -4.68
N ARG A 47 28.42 4.63 -3.44
CA ARG A 47 27.15 4.32 -2.77
C ARG A 47 26.34 5.57 -2.41
N GLU A 48 26.99 6.64 -1.97
CA GLU A 48 26.31 7.92 -1.71
C GLU A 48 25.78 8.56 -3.01
N GLY A 49 26.55 8.48 -4.10
CA GLY A 49 26.13 8.97 -5.42
C GLY A 49 24.86 8.28 -5.91
N GLU A 50 24.82 6.95 -5.86
CA GLU A 50 23.67 6.14 -6.28
C GLU A 50 22.42 6.42 -5.43
N THR A 51 22.61 6.63 -4.12
CA THR A 51 21.50 6.97 -3.19
C THR A 51 20.92 8.37 -3.46
N ARG A 52 21.77 9.34 -3.81
CA ARG A 52 21.34 10.70 -4.15
C ARG A 52 20.62 10.76 -5.50
N GLU A 53 21.12 10.04 -6.50
CA GLU A 53 20.49 9.98 -7.83
C GLU A 53 19.11 9.31 -7.75
N MET A 54 19.00 8.19 -7.04
CA MET A 54 17.73 7.50 -6.80
C MET A 54 16.72 8.37 -6.03
N SER A 55 17.19 9.23 -5.11
CA SER A 55 16.33 10.18 -4.39
C SER A 55 15.86 11.33 -5.29
N ARG A 56 16.71 11.81 -6.20
CA ARG A 56 16.37 12.88 -7.15
C ARG A 56 15.35 12.40 -8.17
N GLU A 57 15.50 11.16 -8.66
CA GLU A 57 14.55 10.55 -9.58
C GLU A 57 13.20 10.31 -8.90
N LYS A 58 13.18 9.83 -7.64
CA LYS A 58 11.95 9.68 -6.85
C LYS A 58 11.18 10.99 -6.68
N GLY A 59 11.88 12.11 -6.49
CA GLY A 59 11.29 13.44 -6.36
C GLY A 59 10.60 13.92 -7.64
N ALA A 60 11.26 13.76 -8.80
CA ALA A 60 10.69 14.14 -10.09
C ALA A 60 9.54 13.20 -10.52
N SER A 61 9.61 11.93 -10.14
CA SER A 61 8.61 10.91 -10.49
C SER A 61 7.30 11.05 -9.70
N ALA A 62 7.32 11.59 -8.47
CA ALA A 62 6.16 11.61 -7.60
C ALA A 62 4.93 12.32 -8.20
N GLN A 63 5.12 13.35 -9.03
CA GLN A 63 4.03 14.03 -9.74
C GLN A 63 3.34 13.14 -10.78
N ASN A 64 4.01 12.12 -11.30
CA ASN A 64 3.49 11.23 -12.34
C ASN A 64 2.82 9.95 -11.76
N VAL A 65 2.77 9.84 -10.43
CA VAL A 65 2.14 8.72 -9.71
C VAL A 65 0.66 9.00 -9.41
N TYR A 66 0.22 10.26 -9.54
CA TYR A 66 -1.18 10.62 -9.35
C TYR A 66 -2.06 10.05 -10.47
N GLY A 67 -3.08 9.28 -10.09
CA GLY A 67 -4.02 8.65 -11.01
C GLY A 67 -4.96 7.73 -10.26
N TRP A 68 -6.10 7.41 -10.87
CA TRP A 68 -7.10 6.53 -10.27
C TRP A 68 -6.63 5.08 -10.25
N ASN A 69 -6.61 4.46 -9.07
CA ASN A 69 -6.28 3.07 -8.84
C ASN A 69 -7.56 2.20 -8.80
N TRP A 70 -7.92 1.66 -9.96
CA TRP A 70 -9.10 0.80 -10.09
C TRP A 70 -9.06 -0.43 -9.17
N THR A 71 -7.89 -1.01 -8.94
CA THR A 71 -7.78 -2.20 -8.09
C THR A 71 -8.03 -1.87 -6.62
N ALA A 72 -7.40 -0.80 -6.13
CA ALA A 72 -7.57 -0.35 -4.75
C ALA A 72 -9.03 0.04 -4.47
N PHE A 73 -9.74 0.54 -5.48
CA PHE A 73 -11.18 0.82 -5.43
C PHE A 73 -12.05 -0.45 -5.39
N LEU A 74 -11.83 -1.40 -6.31
CA LEU A 74 -12.70 -2.58 -6.45
C LEU A 74 -12.45 -3.65 -5.39
N VAL A 75 -11.19 -3.86 -5.01
CA VAL A 75 -10.75 -4.92 -4.09
C VAL A 75 -9.83 -4.36 -3.00
N PRO A 76 -10.33 -3.42 -2.17
CA PRO A 76 -9.52 -2.71 -1.17
C PRO A 76 -8.80 -3.64 -0.19
N VAL A 77 -9.44 -4.71 0.30
CA VAL A 77 -8.80 -5.61 1.27
C VAL A 77 -7.62 -6.40 0.66
N PRO A 78 -7.79 -7.18 -0.44
CA PRO A 78 -6.65 -7.85 -1.09
C PRO A 78 -5.55 -6.88 -1.53
N TRP A 79 -5.94 -5.72 -2.05
CA TRP A 79 -4.98 -4.72 -2.51
C TRP A 79 -4.14 -4.17 -1.36
N CYS A 80 -4.76 -3.82 -0.23
CA CYS A 80 -4.08 -3.36 0.97
C CYS A 80 -3.10 -4.42 1.51
N LEU A 81 -3.47 -5.70 1.49
CA LEU A 81 -2.58 -6.79 1.91
C LEU A 81 -1.34 -6.89 1.00
N GLY A 82 -1.52 -6.85 -0.32
CA GLY A 82 -0.41 -6.87 -1.29
C GLY A 82 0.57 -5.72 -1.10
N HIS A 83 0.08 -4.54 -0.68
CA HIS A 83 0.87 -3.33 -0.49
C HIS A 83 1.32 -3.11 0.96
N ARG A 84 1.21 -4.14 1.82
CA ARG A 84 1.62 -4.10 3.24
C ARG A 84 0.91 -3.00 4.05
N LEU A 85 -0.31 -2.67 3.67
CA LEU A 85 -1.20 -1.72 4.35
C LEU A 85 -2.08 -2.45 5.37
N TRP A 86 -1.42 -3.22 6.25
CA TRP A 86 -2.07 -4.19 7.16
C TRP A 86 -3.14 -3.57 8.06
N TRP A 87 -2.91 -2.36 8.57
CA TRP A 87 -3.89 -1.70 9.44
C TRP A 87 -5.17 -1.33 8.67
N GLN A 88 -5.05 -0.88 7.42
CA GLN A 88 -6.20 -0.57 6.55
C GLN A 88 -6.93 -1.85 6.14
N ALA A 89 -6.15 -2.91 5.85
CA ALA A 89 -6.69 -4.24 5.59
C ALA A 89 -7.40 -4.85 6.80
N ALA A 90 -7.05 -4.46 8.03
CA ALA A 90 -7.66 -4.97 9.26
C ALA A 90 -8.94 -4.20 9.65
N ILE A 91 -9.04 -2.90 9.35
CA ILE A 91 -10.22 -2.08 9.68
C ILE A 91 -11.49 -2.66 9.03
N ILE A 92 -11.42 -3.04 7.76
CA ILE A 92 -12.62 -3.50 7.02
C ILE A 92 -13.14 -4.84 7.59
N PRO A 93 -12.34 -5.91 7.73
CA PRO A 93 -12.77 -7.14 8.37
C PRO A 93 -13.18 -6.94 9.83
N ALA A 94 -12.52 -6.05 10.58
CA ALA A 94 -12.91 -5.76 11.96
C ALA A 94 -14.30 -5.10 12.03
N ALA A 95 -14.62 -4.18 11.12
CA ALA A 95 -15.95 -3.57 11.01
C ALA A 95 -17.01 -4.62 10.63
N VAL A 96 -16.72 -5.47 9.65
CA VAL A 96 -17.61 -6.57 9.24
C VAL A 96 -17.80 -7.59 10.36
N LEU A 97 -16.73 -8.02 11.04
CA LEU A 97 -16.80 -8.97 12.14
C LEU A 97 -17.57 -8.40 13.32
N SER A 98 -17.32 -7.13 13.68
CA SER A 98 -18.08 -6.43 14.73
C SER A 98 -19.57 -6.38 14.40
N PHE A 99 -19.92 -6.18 13.12
CA PHE A 99 -21.29 -6.24 12.64
C PHE A 99 -21.90 -7.65 12.74
N VAL A 100 -21.17 -8.69 12.32
CA VAL A 100 -21.64 -10.08 12.42
C VAL A 100 -21.88 -10.45 13.88
N LEU A 101 -20.97 -10.09 14.77
CA LEU A 101 -21.10 -10.33 16.20
C LEU A 101 -22.28 -9.56 16.81
N ALA A 102 -22.50 -8.30 16.41
CA ALA A 102 -23.67 -7.53 16.83
C ALA A 102 -24.99 -8.15 16.37
N SER A 103 -25.00 -8.75 15.18
CA SER A 103 -26.19 -9.38 14.59
C SER A 103 -26.50 -10.76 15.16
N CYS A 104 -25.50 -11.49 15.66
CA CYS A 104 -25.65 -12.87 16.15
C CYS A 104 -26.00 -12.98 17.65
N SER A 105 -25.73 -11.96 18.44
CA SER A 105 -25.65 -12.07 19.89
C SER A 105 -26.93 -11.80 20.66
N GLY A 106 -28.06 -11.48 20.02
CA GLY A 106 -29.29 -11.13 20.73
C GLY A 106 -29.09 -10.00 21.75
N TYR A 107 -28.12 -9.11 21.49
CA TYR A 107 -27.77 -8.04 22.41
C TYR A 107 -28.98 -7.14 22.69
N SER A 108 -29.07 -6.66 23.94
CA SER A 108 -30.01 -5.60 24.29
C SER A 108 -29.77 -4.37 23.39
N ALA A 109 -30.83 -3.64 23.05
CA ALA A 109 -30.75 -2.45 22.18
C ALA A 109 -29.67 -1.44 22.63
N SER A 110 -29.38 -1.36 23.93
CA SER A 110 -28.34 -0.49 24.50
C SER A 110 -26.91 -0.85 24.07
N THR A 111 -26.62 -2.13 23.83
CA THR A 111 -25.29 -2.60 23.42
C THR A 111 -25.09 -2.37 21.94
N ILE A 112 -26.15 -2.51 21.14
CA ILE A 112 -26.16 -2.20 19.70
C ILE A 112 -25.87 -0.71 19.49
N LEU A 113 -26.58 0.19 20.20
CA LEU A 113 -26.35 1.64 20.13
C LEU A 113 -24.92 2.06 20.52
N LYS A 114 -24.32 1.41 21.53
CA LYS A 114 -22.93 1.70 21.93
C LYS A 114 -21.93 1.23 20.87
N LEU A 115 -22.17 0.08 20.24
CA LEU A 115 -21.32 -0.41 19.16
C LEU A 115 -21.46 0.47 17.91
N GLU A 116 -22.69 0.87 17.57
CA GLU A 116 -22.97 1.79 16.48
C GLU A 116 -22.34 3.16 16.69
N PHE A 117 -22.34 3.70 17.91
CA PHE A 117 -21.65 4.96 18.23
C PHE A 117 -20.14 4.85 18.01
N VAL A 118 -19.52 3.75 18.44
CA VAL A 118 -18.09 3.50 18.22
C VAL A 118 -17.77 3.35 16.73
N VAL A 119 -18.58 2.64 15.96
CA VAL A 119 -18.42 2.51 14.50
C VAL A 119 -18.64 3.85 13.80
N SER A 120 -19.60 4.66 14.26
CA SER A 120 -19.90 5.99 13.72
C SER A 120 -18.81 7.01 13.99
N LEU A 121 -18.10 6.92 15.11
CA LEU A 121 -16.94 7.76 15.40
C LEU A 121 -15.79 7.56 14.41
N PHE A 122 -15.70 6.38 13.77
CA PHE A 122 -14.74 6.11 12.69
C PHE A 122 -15.28 6.52 11.29
N HIS A 123 -16.56 6.90 11.18
CA HIS A 123 -17.23 7.27 9.92
C HIS A 123 -17.99 8.59 10.08
N ILE A 124 -17.24 9.70 10.07
CA ILE A 124 -17.73 11.08 10.22
C ILE A 124 -18.91 11.46 9.28
N PRO A 125 -19.06 10.94 8.05
CA PRO A 125 -20.25 11.23 7.24
C PRO A 125 -21.53 10.51 7.70
N VAL A 126 -21.40 9.39 8.41
CA VAL A 126 -22.53 8.49 8.76
C VAL A 126 -23.23 8.96 10.03
N GLY A 127 -22.49 9.54 10.98
CA GLY A 127 -23.07 10.17 12.17
C GLY A 127 -24.08 11.29 11.85
N LEU A 128 -23.91 11.98 10.71
CA LEU A 128 -24.82 13.06 10.30
C LEU A 128 -26.15 12.53 9.73
N SER A 129 -26.14 11.36 9.09
CA SER A 129 -27.36 10.74 8.53
C SER A 129 -28.25 10.17 9.64
N LEU A 130 -27.64 9.56 10.66
CA LEU A 130 -28.33 9.10 11.87
C LEU A 130 -28.84 10.27 12.74
N LEU A 131 -28.12 11.41 12.74
CA LEU A 131 -28.59 12.63 13.39
C LEU A 131 -29.85 13.20 12.70
N PHE A 132 -29.92 13.11 11.36
CA PHE A 132 -31.09 13.53 10.60
C PHE A 132 -32.32 12.64 10.84
N GLU A 133 -32.14 11.33 11.01
CA GLU A 133 -33.24 10.42 11.41
C GLU A 133 -33.66 10.61 12.88
N ALA A 134 -32.71 10.89 13.79
CA ALA A 134 -33.02 11.15 15.20
C ALA A 134 -33.78 12.48 15.41
N ILE A 135 -33.59 13.46 14.53
CA ILE A 135 -34.30 14.76 14.55
C ILE A 135 -35.61 14.68 13.73
N GLY A 136 -35.65 13.85 12.68
CA GLY A 136 -36.81 13.62 11.82
C GLY A 136 -37.77 12.57 12.38
N GLY A 137 -38.38 12.85 13.52
CA GLY A 137 -39.36 11.97 14.18
C GLY A 137 -40.41 11.39 13.23
N SER A 138 -40.19 10.14 12.79
CA SER A 138 -41.13 9.37 11.99
C SER A 138 -41.47 8.06 12.71
N SER A 139 -42.39 8.20 13.66
CA SER A 139 -43.53 7.31 13.94
C SER A 139 -43.42 5.81 13.57
N LEU A 140 -43.04 5.00 14.54
CA LEU A 140 -43.97 4.15 15.31
C LEU A 140 -45.04 3.36 14.53
N ILE A 141 -44.67 2.59 13.49
CA ILE A 141 -45.47 1.44 13.03
C ILE A 141 -44.49 0.34 12.62
N LEU A 142 -44.01 -0.52 13.54
CA LEU A 142 -43.17 -1.69 13.18
C LEU A 142 -42.95 -2.73 14.30
N TYR A 143 -43.93 -2.97 15.16
CA TYR A 143 -43.71 -3.89 16.29
C TYR A 143 -43.70 -5.39 15.95
N ASN A 144 -43.93 -5.80 14.69
CA ASN A 144 -43.85 -7.22 14.30
C ASN A 144 -42.97 -7.53 13.08
N ASN A 145 -42.46 -6.51 12.39
CA ASN A 145 -41.50 -6.66 11.26
C ASN A 145 -40.18 -5.89 11.50
N GLY A 146 -39.97 -5.33 12.70
CA GLY A 146 -38.81 -4.47 13.02
C GLY A 146 -37.44 -5.13 12.78
N PHE A 147 -37.38 -6.46 12.81
CA PHE A 147 -36.15 -7.20 12.51
C PHE A 147 -35.72 -7.11 11.04
N THR A 148 -36.66 -6.96 10.10
CA THR A 148 -36.37 -6.97 8.66
C THR A 148 -35.81 -5.63 8.19
N ILE A 149 -36.31 -4.51 8.73
CA ILE A 149 -35.88 -3.16 8.33
C ILE A 149 -34.52 -2.79 8.89
N HIS A 150 -34.19 -3.26 10.10
CA HIS A 150 -32.86 -3.04 10.67
C HIS A 150 -31.75 -3.75 9.89
N ARG A 151 -32.07 -4.87 9.21
CA ARG A 151 -31.10 -5.60 8.37
C ARG A 151 -30.81 -4.92 7.04
N THR A 152 -31.79 -4.26 6.43
CA THR A 152 -31.61 -3.57 5.13
C THR A 152 -30.82 -2.28 5.29
N ILE A 153 -31.22 -1.41 6.24
CA ILE A 153 -30.53 -0.12 6.46
C ILE A 153 -29.06 -0.34 6.81
N LEU A 154 -28.77 -1.31 7.69
CA LEU A 154 -27.42 -1.57 8.15
C LEU A 154 -26.54 -2.25 7.07
N GLY A 155 -27.13 -3.07 6.21
CA GLY A 155 -26.46 -3.62 5.03
C GLY A 155 -26.07 -2.53 4.02
N ASP A 156 -26.96 -1.56 3.79
CA ASP A 156 -26.71 -0.44 2.89
C ASP A 156 -25.60 0.48 3.43
N MET A 157 -25.53 0.68 4.75
CA MET A 157 -24.43 1.43 5.39
C MET A 157 -23.07 0.76 5.19
N LEU A 158 -22.98 -0.57 5.28
CA LEU A 158 -21.73 -1.30 5.01
C LEU A 158 -21.28 -1.16 3.54
N VAL A 159 -22.21 -1.22 2.60
CA VAL A 159 -21.94 -1.01 1.17
C VAL A 159 -21.45 0.42 0.94
N LEU A 160 -22.09 1.41 1.55
CA LEU A 160 -21.68 2.81 1.42
C LEU A 160 -20.29 3.05 2.01
N SER A 161 -19.99 2.52 3.20
CA SER A 161 -18.66 2.60 3.81
C SER A 161 -17.60 1.94 2.94
N TRP A 162 -17.89 0.78 2.35
CA TRP A 162 -17.01 0.12 1.38
C TRP A 162 -16.77 1.00 0.14
N LEU A 163 -17.81 1.63 -0.40
CA LEU A 163 -17.69 2.53 -1.55
C LEU A 163 -16.85 3.77 -1.22
N ILE A 164 -17.11 4.43 -0.08
CA ILE A 164 -16.34 5.60 0.36
C ILE A 164 -14.87 5.22 0.52
N TRP A 165 -14.58 4.13 1.22
CA TRP A 165 -13.21 3.67 1.42
C TRP A 165 -12.54 3.24 0.10
N GLY A 166 -13.30 2.57 -0.77
CA GLY A 166 -12.88 2.26 -2.12
C GLY A 166 -12.50 3.52 -2.89
N VAL A 167 -13.30 4.59 -2.85
CA VAL A 167 -13.01 5.85 -3.55
C VAL A 167 -11.73 6.49 -3.00
N VAL A 168 -11.58 6.56 -1.67
CA VAL A 168 -10.37 7.08 -1.02
C VAL A 168 -9.14 6.30 -1.48
N LEU A 169 -9.22 4.97 -1.51
CA LEU A 169 -8.15 4.11 -2.01
C LEU A 169 -7.97 4.22 -3.54
N GLY A 170 -9.02 4.49 -4.30
CA GLY A 170 -8.95 4.77 -5.73
C GLY A 170 -8.12 6.04 -6.01
N ILE A 171 -8.34 7.10 -5.23
CA ILE A 171 -7.61 8.37 -5.41
C ILE A 171 -6.19 8.29 -4.81
N MET A 172 -6.06 7.76 -3.60
CA MET A 172 -4.80 7.79 -2.84
C MET A 172 -3.98 6.50 -2.90
N GLY A 173 -4.52 5.42 -3.44
CA GLY A 173 -3.87 4.10 -3.43
C GLY A 173 -2.50 4.12 -4.09
N ASN A 174 -2.34 4.84 -5.20
CA ASN A 174 -1.03 4.98 -5.86
C ASN A 174 -0.01 5.69 -4.97
N HIS A 175 -0.46 6.74 -4.26
CA HIS A 175 0.37 7.47 -3.34
C HIS A 175 0.81 6.60 -2.15
N PHE A 176 -0.12 5.85 -1.56
CA PHE A 176 0.18 4.93 -0.45
C PHE A 176 1.11 3.78 -0.87
N ALA A 177 0.88 3.20 -2.06
CA ALA A 177 1.75 2.17 -2.64
C ALA A 177 3.18 2.70 -2.87
N TRP A 178 3.29 3.93 -3.38
CA TRP A 178 4.59 4.57 -3.65
C TRP A 178 5.36 4.91 -2.37
N GLN A 179 4.69 5.46 -1.36
CA GLN A 179 5.32 5.82 -0.08
C GLN A 179 5.90 4.61 0.68
N ARG A 180 5.34 3.41 0.50
CA ARG A 180 5.79 2.18 1.17
C ARG A 180 7.04 1.54 0.52
N HIS A 181 7.72 2.25 -0.40
CA HIS A 181 9.06 1.94 -0.94
C HIS A 181 9.26 0.57 -1.60
N CYS A 182 8.19 -0.10 -2.05
CA CYS A 182 8.33 -1.42 -2.70
C CYS A 182 8.62 -1.34 -4.22
N PHE A 183 8.59 -0.15 -4.81
CA PHE A 183 8.75 0.03 -6.26
C PHE A 183 10.07 0.74 -6.58
N LYS A 184 10.88 0.12 -7.45
CA LYS A 184 12.15 0.68 -7.95
C LYS A 184 11.94 1.81 -8.95
N SER A 185 10.82 1.80 -9.67
CA SER A 185 10.49 2.77 -10.72
C SER A 185 8.97 2.91 -10.90
N VAL A 186 8.53 3.96 -11.59
CA VAL A 186 7.11 4.14 -11.99
C VAL A 186 6.65 3.04 -12.95
N SER A 187 7.53 2.57 -13.83
CA SER A 187 7.21 1.46 -14.75
C SER A 187 6.91 0.18 -13.99
N HIS A 188 7.65 -0.12 -12.93
CA HIS A 188 7.40 -1.27 -12.06
C HIS A 188 6.04 -1.14 -11.35
N LEU A 189 5.71 0.05 -10.83
CA LEU A 189 4.40 0.32 -10.22
C LEU A 189 3.25 0.10 -11.22
N ARG A 190 3.38 0.60 -12.45
CA ARG A 190 2.34 0.44 -13.49
C ARG A 190 2.16 -1.03 -13.89
N SER A 191 3.25 -1.77 -14.05
CA SER A 191 3.18 -3.20 -14.35
C SER A 191 2.47 -3.98 -13.25
N ASP A 192 2.74 -3.66 -11.98
CA ASP A 192 2.07 -4.30 -10.85
C ASP A 192 0.58 -3.93 -10.83
N GLN A 193 0.23 -2.66 -11.05
CA GLN A 193 -1.16 -2.22 -11.18
C GLN A 193 -1.91 -2.95 -12.29
N ASP A 194 -1.28 -3.20 -13.43
CA ASP A 194 -1.90 -3.91 -14.55
C ASP A 194 -2.21 -5.36 -14.22
N ALA A 195 -1.31 -6.06 -13.51
CA ALA A 195 -1.57 -7.42 -13.01
C ALA A 195 -2.76 -7.42 -12.03
N TRP A 196 -2.80 -6.42 -11.15
CA TRP A 196 -3.85 -6.24 -10.16
C TRP A 196 -5.21 -5.89 -10.77
N LYS A 197 -5.27 -5.15 -11.88
CA LYS A 197 -6.53 -4.84 -12.58
C LYS A 197 -7.25 -6.10 -13.03
N VAL A 198 -6.50 -7.06 -13.59
CA VAL A 198 -7.05 -8.35 -14.03
C VAL A 198 -7.60 -9.12 -12.83
N CYS A 199 -6.84 -9.22 -11.75
CA CYS A 199 -7.26 -9.88 -10.52
C CYS A 199 -8.53 -9.24 -9.93
N GLY A 200 -8.56 -7.90 -9.84
CA GLY A 200 -9.72 -7.15 -9.35
C GLY A 200 -10.97 -7.39 -10.19
N PHE A 201 -10.85 -7.38 -11.51
CA PHE A 201 -11.96 -7.67 -12.42
C PHE A 201 -12.49 -9.11 -12.23
N VAL A 202 -11.60 -10.10 -12.15
CA VAL A 202 -12.00 -11.50 -11.92
C VAL A 202 -12.74 -11.66 -10.59
N LEU A 203 -12.27 -11.01 -9.52
CA LEU A 203 -12.91 -11.07 -8.20
C LEU A 203 -14.31 -10.41 -8.20
N VAL A 204 -14.46 -9.26 -8.85
CA VAL A 204 -15.77 -8.59 -9.00
C VAL A 204 -16.74 -9.47 -9.79
N LEU A 205 -16.29 -10.03 -10.91
CA LEU A 205 -17.10 -10.92 -11.73
C LEU A 205 -17.51 -12.18 -10.95
N LEU A 206 -16.58 -12.80 -10.23
CA LEU A 206 -16.86 -13.96 -9.39
C LEU A 206 -17.90 -13.63 -8.29
N GLY A 207 -17.72 -12.50 -7.59
CA GLY A 207 -18.67 -12.04 -6.58
C GLY A 207 -20.08 -11.79 -7.15
N PHE A 208 -20.16 -11.19 -8.34
CA PHE A 208 -21.42 -11.01 -9.05
C PHE A 208 -22.08 -12.35 -9.39
N LEU A 209 -21.34 -13.30 -9.96
CA LEU A 209 -21.86 -14.63 -10.32
C LEU A 209 -22.34 -15.40 -9.08
N LEU A 210 -21.60 -15.34 -7.97
CA LEU A 210 -22.01 -15.96 -6.71
C LEU A 210 -23.32 -15.37 -6.18
N ARG A 211 -23.46 -14.04 -6.23
CA ARG A 211 -24.70 -13.35 -5.83
C ARG A 211 -25.88 -13.75 -6.71
N MET A 212 -25.69 -13.80 -8.03
CA MET A 212 -26.74 -14.22 -8.97
C MET A 212 -27.17 -15.67 -8.72
N ASN A 213 -26.23 -16.59 -8.49
CA ASN A 213 -26.54 -17.97 -8.15
C ASN A 213 -27.31 -18.08 -6.81
N ALA A 214 -26.96 -17.29 -5.80
CA ALA A 214 -27.69 -17.26 -4.54
C ALA A 214 -29.14 -16.77 -4.71
N VAL A 215 -29.36 -15.72 -5.50
CA VAL A 215 -30.71 -15.19 -5.80
C VAL A 215 -31.54 -16.23 -6.56
N VAL A 216 -30.99 -16.85 -7.60
CA VAL A 216 -31.68 -17.88 -8.38
C VAL A 216 -31.96 -19.13 -7.52
N GLY A 217 -31.01 -19.54 -6.68
CA GLY A 217 -31.15 -20.66 -5.75
C GLY A 217 -32.24 -20.44 -4.72
N LEU A 218 -32.30 -19.25 -4.10
CA LEU A 218 -33.38 -18.86 -3.20
C LEU A 218 -34.73 -18.85 -3.90
N GLY A 219 -34.80 -18.31 -5.13
CA GLY A 219 -36.02 -18.36 -5.94
C GLY A 219 -36.54 -19.79 -6.10
N ARG A 220 -35.67 -20.74 -6.46
CA ARG A 220 -36.07 -22.16 -6.62
C ARG A 220 -36.59 -22.80 -5.33
N LEU A 221 -36.15 -22.34 -4.16
CA LEU A 221 -36.64 -22.84 -2.87
C LEU A 221 -38.05 -22.33 -2.54
N PHE A 222 -38.39 -21.10 -2.95
CA PHE A 222 -39.73 -20.52 -2.71
C PHE A 222 -40.79 -20.98 -3.72
N TYR A 223 -40.38 -21.48 -4.89
CA TYR A 223 -41.28 -21.95 -5.94
C TYR A 223 -41.57 -23.47 -5.90
N ARG A 224 -41.11 -24.18 -4.86
CA ARG A 224 -41.46 -25.59 -4.58
C ARG A 224 -42.44 -25.67 -3.43
#